data_AF-A0A1C5ANB6-F1
#
_entry.id   AF-A0A1C5ANB6-F1
#
_cell.length_a   1.000
_cell.length_b   1.000
_cell.length_c   1.000
_cell.angle_alpha   90.00
_cell.angle_beta   90.00
_cell.angle_gamma   90.00
#
_symmetry.space_group_name_H-M   'P 1'
#
loop_
_entity.id
_entity.type
_entity.pdbx_description
1 polymer ?
#
loop_
_entity_poly.entity_id
_entity_poly.type
_entity_poly.pdbx_seq_one_letter_code
_entity_poly.pdbx_strand_id
1 'polypeptide(L)'
;MSLRVAGRCAGAFFLLAFVAYGVGSALPGQPAGAALVALNSALVAAIGALAFRALRPARPGAAWGYLVARGAEAFLLAAGLVLRDSAGAGAADIAYQAAMLSLGLGSVPFCLALARQRWLPRWLAGWGAAGYALLAAGAAAELSGIRVGLVPAAPGGLFELVFGALLLARGFAPATGGRPDPTGDAPPSAAGAGDTRVWRAARAAGVGLLLMAILAGLANFGVVQRLAAADAARATDLPLSHQRALVLAVVALLAVACLDVLVAWALRVFLADAGRAVALLAAWCRTGYAVVFAVAITHLVAAAGLLRDGGTDRIDAGVRARIAGFEEVWSVGLLLFGVHLLLTGWLAWRSAAVPTWVAALVAVAGAGYLADSIGALVPAAYPVQVATVTFVGEVVLMGWLLGFAARRRPGRRADRDAGRARQAQPA
;
A
#
# COMPACT_ATOMS: atom_id res chain seq x y z
N MET A 1 7.46 9.17 -24.19
CA MET A 1 7.62 7.72 -24.46
C MET A 1 6.28 7.05 -24.78
N SER A 2 6.14 6.43 -25.95
CA SER A 2 4.89 5.77 -26.39
C SER A 2 4.54 4.54 -25.53
N LEU A 3 3.28 4.09 -25.55
CA LEU A 3 2.84 2.87 -24.83
C LEU A 3 3.55 1.61 -25.35
N ARG A 4 3.83 1.57 -26.66
CA ARG A 4 4.59 0.47 -27.27
C ARG A 4 6.00 0.40 -26.70
N VAL A 5 6.75 1.51 -26.69
CA VAL A 5 8.10 1.55 -26.11
C VAL A 5 8.07 1.23 -24.61
N ALA A 6 7.08 1.75 -23.88
CA ALA A 6 6.89 1.44 -22.47
C ALA A 6 6.72 -0.04 -22.17
N GLY A 7 5.89 -0.72 -22.97
CA GLY A 7 5.70 -2.16 -22.81
C GLY A 7 6.96 -2.93 -23.15
N ARG A 8 7.70 -2.53 -24.20
CA ARG A 8 8.97 -3.19 -24.54
C ARG A 8 10.01 -3.06 -23.44
N CYS A 9 10.17 -1.87 -22.86
CA CYS A 9 11.04 -1.66 -21.70
C CYS A 9 10.57 -2.49 -20.50
N ALA A 10 9.27 -2.50 -20.20
CA ALA A 10 8.73 -3.33 -19.11
C ALA A 10 9.01 -4.83 -19.34
N GLY A 11 8.85 -5.31 -20.58
CA GLY A 11 9.17 -6.70 -20.95
C GLY A 11 10.65 -7.04 -20.76
N ALA A 12 11.55 -6.16 -21.19
CA ALA A 12 12.99 -6.32 -20.93
C ALA A 12 13.30 -6.36 -19.43
N PHE A 13 12.67 -5.47 -18.65
CA PHE A 13 12.87 -5.41 -17.20
C PHE A 13 12.34 -6.65 -16.48
N PHE A 14 11.22 -7.25 -16.91
CA PHE A 14 10.76 -8.54 -16.36
C PHE A 14 11.79 -9.64 -16.52
N LEU A 15 12.33 -9.79 -17.74
CA LEU A 15 13.32 -10.83 -18.03
C LEU A 15 14.64 -10.58 -17.27
N LEU A 16 15.10 -9.33 -17.25
CA LEU A 16 16.33 -8.96 -16.54
C LEU A 16 16.18 -9.10 -15.02
N ALA A 17 15.04 -8.73 -14.45
CA ALA A 17 14.74 -8.89 -13.03
C ALA A 17 14.79 -10.37 -12.61
N PHE A 18 14.18 -11.25 -13.41
CA PHE A 18 14.22 -12.70 -13.16
C PHE A 18 15.66 -13.23 -13.09
N VAL A 19 16.51 -12.85 -14.06
CA VAL A 19 17.92 -13.25 -14.08
C VAL A 19 18.70 -12.62 -12.91
N ALA A 20 18.52 -11.33 -12.67
CA ALA A 20 19.22 -10.60 -11.61
C ALA A 20 18.89 -11.18 -10.23
N TYR A 21 17.63 -11.48 -9.96
CA TYR A 21 17.23 -12.12 -8.70
C TYR A 21 17.75 -13.55 -8.59
N GLY A 22 17.60 -14.37 -9.64
CA GLY A 22 18.04 -15.77 -9.63
C GLY A 22 19.54 -15.92 -9.43
N VAL A 23 20.36 -15.15 -10.15
CA VAL A 23 21.82 -15.17 -9.99
C VAL A 23 22.24 -14.50 -8.68
N GLY A 24 21.62 -13.37 -8.34
CA GLY A 24 21.97 -12.62 -7.13
C GLY A 24 21.72 -13.41 -5.84
N SER A 25 20.58 -14.11 -5.77
CA SER A 25 20.23 -14.96 -4.63
C SER A 25 21.10 -16.22 -4.52
N ALA A 26 21.71 -16.68 -5.61
CA ALA A 26 22.67 -17.79 -5.63
C ALA A 26 24.07 -17.40 -5.13
N LEU A 27 24.35 -16.11 -4.91
CA LEU A 27 25.64 -15.59 -4.44
C LEU A 27 25.51 -14.90 -3.07
N PRO A 28 25.04 -15.61 -2.02
CA PRO A 28 24.85 -14.99 -0.70
C PRO A 28 26.18 -14.50 -0.11
N GLY A 29 26.15 -13.35 0.56
CA GLY A 29 27.32 -12.73 1.19
C GLY A 29 28.33 -12.10 0.23
N GLN A 30 28.13 -12.23 -1.09
CA GLN A 30 29.01 -11.61 -2.08
C GLN A 30 28.47 -10.23 -2.50
N PRO A 31 29.35 -9.22 -2.69
CA PRO A 31 28.91 -7.90 -3.14
C PRO A 31 28.25 -7.95 -4.52
N ALA A 32 28.67 -8.88 -5.39
CA ALA A 32 28.04 -9.12 -6.69
C ALA A 32 26.59 -9.61 -6.53
N GLY A 33 26.33 -10.53 -5.59
CA GLY A 33 24.98 -11.02 -5.29
C GLY A 33 24.08 -9.91 -4.76
N ALA A 34 24.58 -9.13 -3.80
CA ALA A 34 23.92 -7.94 -3.27
C ALA A 34 23.57 -6.92 -4.36
N ALA A 35 24.52 -6.60 -5.24
CA ALA A 35 24.32 -5.65 -6.34
C ALA A 35 23.24 -6.14 -7.33
N LEU A 36 23.20 -7.44 -7.63
CA LEU A 36 22.19 -8.03 -8.51
C LEU A 36 20.78 -8.01 -7.87
N VAL A 37 20.66 -8.28 -6.58
CA VAL A 37 19.37 -8.16 -5.86
C VAL A 37 18.91 -6.70 -5.81
N ALA A 38 19.83 -5.75 -5.58
CA ALA A 38 19.51 -4.32 -5.62
C ALA A 38 19.05 -3.87 -7.02
N LEU A 39 19.73 -4.34 -8.07
CA LEU A 39 19.32 -4.13 -9.46
C LEU A 39 17.92 -4.69 -9.71
N ASN A 40 17.64 -5.92 -9.25
CA ASN A 40 16.30 -6.50 -9.33
C ASN A 40 15.25 -5.58 -8.69
N SER A 41 15.47 -5.09 -7.47
CA SER A 41 14.54 -4.16 -6.81
C SER A 41 14.31 -2.89 -7.63
N ALA A 42 15.34 -2.32 -8.25
CA ALA A 42 15.20 -1.16 -9.12
C ALA A 42 14.37 -1.46 -10.38
N LEU A 43 14.58 -2.62 -11.01
CA LEU A 43 13.84 -3.06 -12.20
C LEU A 43 12.36 -3.31 -11.89
N VAL A 44 12.07 -3.97 -10.76
CA VAL A 44 10.71 -4.24 -10.28
C VAL A 44 9.95 -2.92 -10.04
N ALA A 45 10.58 -1.95 -9.38
CA ALA A 45 9.99 -0.63 -9.18
C ALA A 45 9.72 0.08 -10.53
N ALA A 46 10.66 -0.02 -11.48
CA ALA A 46 10.51 0.55 -12.82
C ALA A 46 9.36 -0.10 -13.60
N ILE A 47 9.18 -1.43 -13.50
CA ILE A 47 8.03 -2.15 -14.06
C ILE A 47 6.72 -1.57 -13.52
N GLY A 48 6.63 -1.37 -12.20
CA GLY A 48 5.48 -0.74 -11.54
C GLY A 48 5.17 0.64 -12.12
N ALA A 49 6.17 1.51 -12.26
CA ALA A 49 6.02 2.86 -12.80
C ALA A 49 5.57 2.87 -14.28
N LEU A 50 6.14 1.98 -15.10
CA LEU A 50 5.76 1.84 -16.51
C LEU A 50 4.34 1.33 -16.67
N ALA A 51 3.97 0.29 -15.92
CA ALA A 51 2.63 -0.28 -15.90
C ALA A 51 1.60 0.74 -15.39
N PHE A 52 1.93 1.49 -14.34
CA PHE A 52 1.09 2.57 -13.82
C PHE A 52 0.78 3.60 -14.89
N ARG A 53 1.82 4.12 -15.57
CA ARG A 53 1.64 5.12 -16.62
C ARG A 53 0.77 4.62 -17.76
N ALA A 54 0.89 3.34 -18.12
CA ALA A 54 0.10 2.72 -19.18
C ALA A 54 -1.37 2.54 -18.75
N LEU A 55 -1.59 1.97 -17.56
CA LEU A 55 -2.91 1.51 -17.13
C LEU A 55 -3.76 2.59 -16.44
N ARG A 56 -3.15 3.62 -15.84
CA ARG A 56 -3.85 4.67 -15.08
C ARG A 56 -5.03 5.34 -15.80
N PRO A 57 -4.99 5.64 -17.12
CA PRO A 57 -6.08 6.37 -17.77
C PRO A 57 -7.35 5.50 -17.86
N ALA A 58 -7.15 4.19 -18.05
CA ALA A 58 -8.24 3.26 -18.27
C ALA A 58 -8.72 2.58 -16.97
N ARG A 59 -7.79 2.23 -16.07
CA ARG A 59 -8.06 1.50 -14.82
C ARG A 59 -7.20 2.04 -13.66
N PRO A 60 -7.55 3.20 -13.10
CA PRO A 60 -6.72 3.88 -12.08
C PRO A 60 -6.53 3.05 -10.81
N GLY A 61 -7.56 2.34 -10.33
CA GLY A 61 -7.46 1.53 -9.11
C GLY A 61 -6.44 0.38 -9.24
N ALA A 62 -6.52 -0.39 -10.34
CA ALA A 62 -5.57 -1.47 -10.60
C ALA A 62 -4.15 -0.93 -10.86
N ALA A 63 -4.02 0.22 -11.53
CA ALA A 63 -2.73 0.85 -11.76
C ALA A 63 -2.05 1.26 -10.44
N TRP A 64 -2.77 1.95 -9.55
CA TRP A 64 -2.26 2.35 -8.24
C TRP A 64 -1.93 1.14 -7.35
N GLY A 65 -2.82 0.14 -7.29
CA GLY A 65 -2.58 -1.07 -6.52
C GLY A 65 -1.31 -1.81 -6.98
N TYR A 66 -1.12 -1.94 -8.28
CA TYR A 66 0.08 -2.57 -8.84
C TYR A 66 1.36 -1.76 -8.60
N LEU A 67 1.30 -0.43 -8.70
CA LEU A 67 2.44 0.45 -8.40
C LEU A 67 2.89 0.29 -6.94
N VAL A 68 1.94 0.32 -6.01
CA VAL A 68 2.23 0.18 -4.58
C VAL A 68 2.77 -1.22 -4.27
N ALA A 69 2.18 -2.27 -4.84
CA ALA A 69 2.67 -3.63 -4.67
C ALA A 69 4.10 -3.81 -5.17
N ARG A 70 4.43 -3.29 -6.36
CA ARG A 70 5.80 -3.33 -6.91
C ARG A 70 6.79 -2.49 -6.10
N GLY A 71 6.35 -1.35 -5.56
CA GLY A 71 7.17 -0.55 -4.64
C GLY A 71 7.46 -1.28 -3.32
N ALA A 72 6.44 -1.91 -2.73
CA ALA A 72 6.57 -2.70 -1.51
C ALA A 72 7.45 -3.94 -1.73
N GLU A 73 7.29 -4.65 -2.85
CA GLU A 73 8.15 -5.76 -3.25
C GLU A 73 9.62 -5.31 -3.34
N ALA A 74 9.89 -4.24 -4.11
CA ALA A 74 11.24 -3.72 -4.30
C ALA A 74 11.90 -3.33 -2.96
N PHE A 75 11.15 -2.65 -2.09
CA PHE A 75 11.60 -2.26 -0.76
C PHE A 75 11.91 -3.49 0.12
N LEU A 76 10.99 -4.45 0.20
CA LEU A 76 11.13 -5.62 1.07
C LEU A 76 12.26 -6.56 0.62
N LEU A 77 12.47 -6.72 -0.69
CA LEU A 77 13.60 -7.49 -1.21
C LEU A 77 14.95 -6.81 -0.87
N ALA A 78 15.02 -5.48 -0.96
CA ALA A 78 16.22 -4.73 -0.57
C ALA A 78 16.44 -4.76 0.95
N ALA A 79 15.38 -4.59 1.75
CA ALA A 79 15.43 -4.70 3.19
C ALA A 79 15.85 -6.11 3.64
N GLY A 80 15.36 -7.16 2.97
CA GLY A 80 15.71 -8.55 3.24
C GLY A 80 17.22 -8.83 3.12
N LEU A 81 17.93 -8.14 2.22
CA LEU A 81 19.38 -8.22 2.11
C LEU A 81 20.07 -7.68 3.38
N VAL A 82 19.67 -6.51 3.85
CA VAL A 82 20.22 -5.88 5.08
C VAL A 82 19.82 -6.66 6.33
N LEU A 83 18.60 -7.20 6.36
CA LEU A 83 18.08 -7.97 7.47
C LEU A 83 18.78 -9.32 7.63
N ARG A 84 19.23 -9.93 6.53
CA ARG A 84 20.01 -11.18 6.59
C ARG A 84 21.24 -11.03 7.47
N ASP A 85 22.00 -9.96 7.26
CA ASP A 85 23.27 -9.73 7.97
C ASP A 85 23.03 -9.23 9.40
N SER A 86 21.96 -8.46 9.63
CA SER A 86 21.70 -7.82 10.92
C SER A 86 20.79 -8.61 11.88
N ALA A 87 19.97 -9.54 11.37
CA ALA A 87 18.94 -10.24 12.13
C ALA A 87 18.73 -11.71 11.74
N GLY A 88 19.55 -12.26 10.84
CA GLY A 88 19.54 -13.69 10.50
C GLY A 88 18.67 -14.05 9.29
N ALA A 89 18.69 -15.33 8.96
CA ALA A 89 18.00 -15.86 7.78
C ALA A 89 16.48 -15.81 7.92
N GLY A 90 15.94 -15.97 9.14
CA GLY A 90 14.51 -15.88 9.41
C GLY A 90 13.94 -14.50 9.11
N ALA A 91 14.67 -13.42 9.42
CA ALA A 91 14.24 -12.06 9.09
C ALA A 91 14.20 -11.82 7.57
N ALA A 92 15.22 -12.30 6.86
CA ALA A 92 15.29 -12.20 5.41
C ALA A 92 14.17 -13.01 4.71
N ASP A 93 13.85 -14.20 5.24
CA ASP A 93 12.73 -15.02 4.76
C ASP A 93 11.38 -14.33 4.97
N ILE A 94 11.11 -13.78 6.17
CA ILE A 94 9.88 -13.01 6.43
C ILE A 94 9.75 -11.84 5.45
N ALA A 95 10.83 -11.09 5.22
CA ALA A 95 10.85 -9.98 4.27
C ALA A 95 10.54 -10.45 2.83
N TYR A 96 11.16 -11.56 2.40
CA TYR A 96 10.91 -12.15 1.09
C TYR A 96 9.44 -12.59 0.93
N GLN A 97 8.90 -13.33 1.90
CA GLN A 97 7.51 -13.80 1.81
C GLN A 97 6.52 -12.64 1.85
N ALA A 98 6.78 -11.60 2.65
CA ALA A 98 5.97 -10.38 2.64
C ALA A 98 6.03 -9.66 1.27
N ALA A 99 7.19 -9.65 0.61
CA ALA A 99 7.34 -9.13 -0.74
C ALA A 99 6.50 -9.92 -1.75
N MET A 100 6.56 -11.25 -1.71
CA MET A 100 5.80 -12.14 -2.59
C MET A 100 4.29 -12.06 -2.36
N LEU A 101 3.86 -11.92 -1.10
CA LEU A 101 2.46 -11.71 -0.74
C LEU A 101 1.93 -10.38 -1.34
N SER A 102 2.68 -9.30 -1.16
CA SER A 102 2.33 -7.99 -1.72
C SER A 102 2.27 -8.03 -3.26
N LEU A 103 3.28 -8.62 -3.89
CA LEU A 103 3.35 -8.82 -5.34
C LEU A 103 2.13 -9.61 -5.85
N GLY A 104 1.85 -10.77 -5.24
CA GLY A 104 0.75 -11.63 -5.67
C GLY A 104 -0.60 -10.91 -5.57
N LEU A 105 -0.89 -10.28 -4.42
CA LEU A 105 -2.14 -9.55 -4.20
C LEU A 105 -2.32 -8.37 -5.17
N GLY A 106 -1.25 -7.60 -5.44
CA GLY A 106 -1.29 -6.47 -6.36
C GLY A 106 -1.39 -6.88 -7.84
N SER A 107 -0.87 -8.04 -8.20
CA SER A 107 -0.77 -8.50 -9.59
C SER A 107 -2.04 -9.17 -10.10
N VAL A 108 -2.86 -9.79 -9.24
CA VAL A 108 -4.17 -10.34 -9.62
C VAL A 108 -5.08 -9.28 -10.27
N PRO A 109 -5.40 -8.13 -9.63
CA PRO A 109 -6.24 -7.12 -10.26
C PRO A 109 -5.57 -6.48 -11.48
N PHE A 110 -4.23 -6.45 -11.54
CA PHE A 110 -3.48 -5.99 -12.70
C PHE A 110 -3.72 -6.90 -13.92
N CYS A 111 -3.53 -8.22 -13.80
CA CYS A 111 -3.80 -9.18 -14.88
C CYS A 111 -5.25 -9.09 -15.38
N LEU A 112 -6.21 -9.00 -14.44
CA LEU A 112 -7.63 -8.85 -14.78
C LEU A 112 -7.96 -7.49 -15.41
N ALA A 113 -7.16 -6.45 -15.15
CA ALA A 113 -7.31 -5.16 -15.81
C ALA A 113 -6.76 -5.20 -17.25
N LEU A 114 -5.62 -5.86 -17.47
CA LEU A 114 -5.05 -6.06 -18.81
C LEU A 114 -6.00 -6.86 -19.73
N ALA A 115 -6.64 -7.91 -19.21
CA ALA A 115 -7.63 -8.70 -19.94
C ALA A 115 -8.80 -7.84 -20.43
N ARG A 116 -9.31 -6.97 -19.54
CA ARG A 116 -10.46 -6.11 -19.86
C ARG A 116 -10.10 -4.98 -20.82
N GLN A 117 -8.83 -4.57 -20.88
CA GLN A 117 -8.32 -3.64 -21.88
C GLN A 117 -7.96 -4.33 -23.21
N ARG A 118 -8.13 -5.66 -23.32
CA ARG A 118 -7.73 -6.47 -24.49
C ARG A 118 -6.24 -6.33 -24.84
N TRP A 119 -5.39 -6.07 -23.84
CA TRP A 119 -3.93 -6.05 -24.00
C TRP A 119 -3.33 -7.44 -23.87
N LEU A 120 -4.03 -8.35 -23.18
CA LEU A 120 -3.64 -9.73 -22.98
C LEU A 120 -4.81 -10.65 -23.32
N PRO A 121 -4.60 -11.77 -24.03
CA PRO A 121 -5.62 -12.79 -24.23
C PRO A 121 -6.19 -13.27 -22.88
N ARG A 122 -7.49 -13.58 -22.85
CA ARG A 122 -8.19 -13.95 -21.61
C ARG A 122 -7.56 -15.15 -20.90
N TRP A 123 -7.16 -16.19 -21.65
CA TRP A 123 -6.52 -17.37 -21.09
C TRP A 123 -5.17 -17.03 -20.43
N LEU A 124 -4.36 -16.18 -21.07
CA LEU A 124 -3.04 -15.79 -20.57
C LEU A 124 -3.17 -14.88 -19.34
N ALA A 125 -4.17 -13.99 -19.33
CA ALA A 125 -4.49 -13.21 -18.14
C ALA A 125 -5.05 -14.06 -16.99
N GLY A 126 -5.82 -15.11 -17.31
CA GLY A 126 -6.32 -16.09 -16.34
C GLY A 126 -5.18 -16.88 -15.71
N TRP A 127 -4.23 -17.35 -16.51
CA TRP A 127 -3.01 -18.01 -16.02
C TRP A 127 -2.21 -17.08 -15.10
N GLY A 128 -1.95 -15.84 -15.51
CA GLY A 128 -1.25 -14.88 -14.66
C GLY A 128 -1.98 -14.61 -13.34
N ALA A 129 -3.30 -14.38 -13.38
CA ALA A 129 -4.09 -14.16 -12.17
C ALA A 129 -4.07 -15.38 -11.23
N ALA A 130 -4.19 -16.60 -11.77
CA ALA A 130 -4.10 -17.82 -10.97
C ALA A 130 -2.69 -18.02 -10.39
N GLY A 131 -1.64 -17.78 -11.17
CA GLY A 131 -0.25 -17.88 -10.73
C GLY A 131 0.09 -16.92 -9.60
N TYR A 132 -0.33 -15.65 -9.71
CA TYR A 132 -0.13 -14.68 -8.63
C TYR A 132 -1.01 -14.93 -7.40
N ALA A 133 -2.22 -15.45 -7.57
CA ALA A 133 -3.05 -15.87 -6.44
C ALA A 133 -2.42 -17.04 -5.69
N LEU A 134 -1.87 -18.02 -6.42
CA LEU A 134 -1.14 -19.14 -5.84
C LEU A 134 0.15 -18.69 -5.14
N LEU A 135 0.90 -17.75 -5.73
CA LEU A 135 2.06 -17.11 -5.10
C LEU A 135 1.68 -16.44 -3.77
N ALA A 136 0.61 -15.63 -3.76
CA ALA A 136 0.13 -14.97 -2.56
C ALA A 136 -0.31 -15.98 -1.48
N ALA A 137 -1.01 -17.05 -1.87
CA ALA A 137 -1.42 -18.11 -0.96
C ALA A 137 -0.22 -18.87 -0.38
N GLY A 138 0.78 -19.19 -1.19
CA GLY A 138 2.02 -19.82 -0.76
C GLY A 138 2.80 -18.94 0.24
N ALA A 139 2.96 -17.65 -0.08
CA ALA A 139 3.61 -16.70 0.81
C ALA A 139 2.87 -16.52 2.15
N ALA A 140 1.53 -16.46 2.12
CA ALA A 140 0.72 -16.40 3.33
C ALA A 140 0.85 -17.67 4.19
N ALA A 141 0.94 -18.84 3.55
CA ALA A 141 1.16 -20.11 4.23
C ALA A 141 2.54 -20.16 4.90
N GLU A 142 3.60 -19.77 4.20
CA GLU A 142 4.97 -19.68 4.74
C GLU A 142 5.07 -18.69 5.92
N LEU A 143 4.45 -17.52 5.80
CA LEU A 143 4.36 -16.55 6.91
C LEU A 143 3.61 -17.12 8.12
N SER A 144 2.64 -17.99 7.89
CA SER A 144 1.90 -18.70 8.95
C SER A 144 2.67 -19.90 9.54
N GLY A 145 3.84 -20.22 9.00
CA GLY A 145 4.69 -21.34 9.42
C GLY A 145 4.42 -22.67 8.71
N ILE A 146 3.62 -22.66 7.64
CA ILE A 146 3.37 -23.82 6.80
C ILE A 146 4.37 -23.79 5.64
N ARG A 147 5.32 -24.73 5.65
CA ARG A 147 6.36 -24.82 4.62
C ARG A 147 5.81 -25.43 3.33
N VAL A 148 5.60 -24.59 2.32
CA VAL A 148 5.07 -24.97 1.00
C VAL A 148 6.17 -24.90 -0.08
N GLY A 149 7.26 -24.20 0.21
CA GLY A 149 8.40 -24.03 -0.68
C GLY A 149 8.08 -23.20 -1.92
N LEU A 150 8.85 -23.44 -2.99
CA LEU A 150 8.77 -22.67 -4.25
C LEU A 150 7.66 -23.14 -5.21
N VAL A 151 6.99 -24.26 -4.90
CA VAL A 151 5.97 -24.85 -5.80
C VAL A 151 4.85 -23.85 -6.15
N PRO A 152 4.28 -23.10 -5.18
CA PRO A 152 3.25 -22.10 -5.47
C PRO A 152 3.71 -20.95 -6.37
N ALA A 153 5.02 -20.66 -6.40
CA ALA A 153 5.60 -19.58 -7.19
C ALA A 153 5.82 -19.97 -8.66
N ALA A 154 5.97 -21.26 -8.97
CA ALA A 154 6.34 -21.72 -10.31
C ALA A 154 5.37 -21.28 -11.43
N PRO A 155 4.03 -21.40 -11.27
CA PRO A 155 3.11 -20.94 -12.32
C PRO A 155 3.17 -19.43 -12.55
N GLY A 156 3.39 -18.64 -11.50
CA GLY A 156 3.55 -17.19 -11.59
C GLY A 156 4.87 -16.79 -12.26
N GLY A 157 5.98 -17.42 -11.86
CA GLY A 157 7.30 -17.15 -12.45
C GLY A 157 7.35 -17.48 -13.95
N LEU A 158 6.79 -18.63 -14.35
CA LEU A 158 6.70 -18.98 -15.78
C LEU A 158 5.80 -18.01 -16.55
N PHE A 159 4.71 -17.55 -15.94
CA PHE A 159 3.87 -16.51 -16.53
C PHE A 159 4.65 -15.20 -16.73
N GLU A 160 5.43 -14.75 -15.75
CA GLU A 160 6.23 -13.52 -15.86
C GLU A 160 7.24 -13.60 -17.00
N LEU A 161 7.88 -14.75 -17.23
CA LEU A 161 8.78 -14.96 -18.37
C LEU A 161 8.05 -14.84 -19.72
N VAL A 162 6.92 -15.55 -19.86
CA VAL A 162 6.11 -15.49 -21.10
C VAL A 162 5.55 -14.08 -21.32
N PHE A 163 5.05 -13.45 -20.26
CA PHE A 163 4.51 -12.09 -20.31
C PHE A 163 5.59 -11.06 -20.65
N GLY A 164 6.79 -11.19 -20.06
CA GLY A 164 7.94 -10.36 -20.33
C GLY A 164 8.38 -10.45 -21.80
N ALA A 165 8.50 -11.67 -22.34
CA ALA A 165 8.81 -11.90 -23.75
C ALA A 165 7.74 -11.32 -24.70
N LEU A 166 6.46 -11.49 -24.37
CA LEU A 166 5.35 -10.93 -25.14
C LEU A 166 5.39 -9.40 -25.18
N LEU A 167 5.62 -8.78 -24.02
CA LEU A 167 5.74 -7.32 -23.89
C LEU A 167 6.97 -6.79 -24.63
N LEU A 168 8.10 -7.51 -24.59
CA LEU A 168 9.30 -7.15 -25.32
C LEU A 168 9.07 -7.14 -26.83
N ALA A 169 8.31 -8.11 -27.36
CA ALA A 169 7.97 -8.16 -28.78
C ALA A 169 6.95 -7.07 -29.18
N ARG A 170 5.82 -7.00 -28.47
CA ARG A 170 4.63 -6.24 -28.90
C ARG A 170 4.47 -4.87 -28.24
N GLY A 171 5.00 -4.68 -27.03
CA GLY A 171 4.71 -3.53 -26.17
C GLY A 171 3.27 -3.52 -25.65
N PHE A 172 2.87 -2.46 -24.94
CA PHE A 172 1.47 -2.26 -24.57
C PHE A 172 0.70 -1.76 -25.80
N ALA A 173 0.07 -2.67 -26.54
CA ALA A 173 -0.76 -2.36 -27.70
C ALA A 173 -2.08 -3.13 -27.62
N PRO A 174 -3.21 -2.54 -28.03
CA PRO A 174 -4.46 -3.28 -28.16
C PRO A 174 -4.30 -4.41 -29.15
N ALA A 175 -4.81 -5.60 -28.83
CA ALA A 175 -5.01 -6.64 -29.82
C ALA A 175 -6.04 -6.13 -30.85
N THR A 176 -5.55 -5.63 -31.99
CA THR A 176 -6.29 -5.18 -33.18
C THR A 176 -7.26 -3.99 -33.00
N GLY A 177 -7.20 -3.05 -33.96
CA GLY A 177 -8.08 -1.89 -34.02
C GLY A 177 -9.55 -2.28 -34.19
N GLY A 178 -10.33 -2.15 -33.12
CA GLY A 178 -11.78 -2.06 -33.23
C GLY A 178 -12.16 -0.65 -33.65
N ARG A 179 -12.84 -0.53 -34.80
CA ARG A 179 -13.58 0.67 -35.20
C ARG A 179 -14.42 1.17 -34.00
N PRO A 180 -14.50 2.48 -33.73
CA PRO A 180 -15.47 2.99 -32.77
C PRO A 180 -16.87 2.58 -33.23
N ASP A 181 -17.59 1.92 -32.34
CA ASP A 181 -19.00 1.57 -32.53
C ASP A 181 -19.82 2.88 -32.62
N PRO A 182 -20.47 3.19 -33.76
CA PRO A 182 -21.17 4.47 -33.93
C PRO A 182 -22.44 4.57 -33.10
N THR A 183 -22.89 3.48 -32.45
CA THR A 183 -24.15 3.41 -31.70
C THR A 183 -23.98 3.47 -30.18
N GLY A 184 -22.78 3.78 -29.67
CA GLY A 184 -22.53 3.91 -28.24
C GLY A 184 -23.00 5.25 -27.68
N ASP A 185 -23.79 5.20 -26.61
CA ASP A 185 -24.27 6.35 -25.81
C ASP A 185 -23.32 7.55 -25.81
N ALA A 186 -23.88 8.74 -25.96
CA ALA A 186 -23.15 10.00 -25.92
C ALA A 186 -22.16 10.01 -24.72
N PRO A 187 -20.89 10.39 -24.94
CA PRO A 187 -19.89 10.35 -23.88
C PRO A 187 -20.39 11.16 -22.67
N PRO A 188 -20.23 10.63 -21.44
CA PRO A 188 -20.70 11.33 -20.26
C PRO A 188 -20.12 12.74 -20.23
N SER A 189 -20.97 13.72 -19.90
CA SER A 189 -20.55 15.12 -19.82
C SER A 189 -19.31 15.26 -18.92
N ALA A 190 -18.40 16.18 -19.27
CA ALA A 190 -17.16 16.39 -18.51
C ALA A 190 -17.42 16.61 -17.01
N ALA A 191 -18.56 17.24 -16.67
CA ALA A 191 -19.04 17.42 -15.31
C ALA A 191 -19.38 16.07 -14.62
N GLY A 192 -20.12 15.17 -15.27
CA GLY A 192 -20.47 13.85 -14.71
C GLY A 192 -19.25 12.94 -14.53
N ALA A 193 -18.25 13.06 -15.42
CA ALA A 193 -16.98 12.35 -15.29
C ALA A 193 -16.15 12.87 -14.10
N GLY A 194 -16.16 14.18 -13.82
CA GLY A 194 -15.53 14.80 -12.65
C GLY A 194 -16.15 14.32 -11.34
N ASP A 195 -17.47 14.40 -11.22
CA ASP A 195 -18.23 13.97 -10.04
C ASP A 195 -17.97 12.50 -9.70
N THR A 196 -17.90 11.64 -10.72
CA THR A 196 -17.60 10.21 -10.53
C THR A 196 -16.19 9.98 -9.99
N ARG A 197 -15.19 10.77 -10.44
CA ARG A 197 -13.80 10.66 -9.96
C ARG A 197 -13.70 11.08 -8.49
N VAL A 198 -14.31 12.20 -8.12
CA VAL A 198 -14.34 12.69 -6.72
C VAL A 198 -15.02 11.68 -5.81
N TRP A 199 -16.14 11.10 -6.24
CA TRP A 199 -16.83 10.03 -5.50
C TRP A 199 -15.95 8.80 -5.28
N ARG A 200 -15.27 8.31 -6.33
CA ARG A 200 -14.35 7.16 -6.22
C ARG A 200 -13.19 7.46 -5.29
N ALA A 201 -12.63 8.67 -5.34
CA ALA A 201 -11.55 9.13 -4.48
C ALA A 201 -11.99 9.17 -3.01
N ALA A 202 -13.14 9.78 -2.70
CA ALA A 202 -13.69 9.80 -1.35
C ALA A 202 -13.94 8.40 -0.79
N ARG A 203 -14.52 7.51 -1.61
CA ARG A 203 -14.74 6.10 -1.23
C ARG A 203 -13.42 5.37 -0.97
N ALA A 204 -12.42 5.55 -1.84
CA ALA A 204 -11.13 4.91 -1.69
C ALA A 204 -10.41 5.39 -0.42
N ALA A 205 -10.41 6.70 -0.15
CA ALA A 205 -9.83 7.28 1.05
C ALA A 205 -10.55 6.79 2.32
N GLY A 206 -11.89 6.87 2.36
CA GLY A 206 -12.68 6.47 3.53
C GLY A 206 -12.57 4.97 3.85
N VAL A 207 -12.65 4.09 2.85
CA VAL A 207 -12.48 2.65 3.05
C VAL A 207 -11.03 2.31 3.41
N GLY A 208 -10.05 2.97 2.80
CA GLY A 208 -8.65 2.80 3.14
C GLY A 208 -8.37 3.14 4.61
N LEU A 209 -8.82 4.32 5.07
CA LEU A 209 -8.69 4.74 6.47
C LEU A 209 -9.36 3.76 7.44
N LEU A 210 -10.54 3.23 7.10
CA LEU A 210 -11.22 2.22 7.94
C LEU A 210 -10.42 0.93 8.06
N LEU A 211 -9.94 0.40 6.93
CA LEU A 211 -9.12 -0.81 6.93
C LEU A 211 -7.82 -0.58 7.69
N MET A 212 -7.20 0.59 7.54
CA MET A 212 -6.01 0.96 8.30
C MET A 212 -6.27 0.98 9.80
N ALA A 213 -7.35 1.62 10.26
CA ALA A 213 -7.70 1.68 11.68
C ALA A 213 -7.87 0.28 12.30
N ILE A 214 -8.52 -0.63 11.58
CA ILE A 214 -8.69 -2.03 12.02
C ILE A 214 -7.34 -2.76 12.06
N LEU A 215 -6.56 -2.70 10.97
CA LEU A 215 -5.28 -3.42 10.86
C LEU A 215 -4.24 -2.88 11.84
N ALA A 216 -4.07 -1.57 11.93
CA ALA A 216 -3.16 -0.92 12.86
C ALA A 216 -3.59 -1.15 14.31
N GLY A 217 -4.90 -1.11 14.58
CA GLY A 217 -5.44 -1.39 15.92
C GLY A 217 -5.11 -2.81 16.39
N LEU A 218 -5.37 -3.81 15.54
CA LEU A 218 -5.07 -5.22 15.83
C LEU A 218 -3.56 -5.48 15.95
N ALA A 219 -2.74 -4.90 15.07
CA ALA A 219 -1.30 -5.14 15.08
C ALA A 219 -0.61 -4.41 16.24
N ASN A 220 -0.87 -3.11 16.42
CA ASN A 220 -0.15 -2.30 17.39
C ASN A 220 -0.61 -2.57 18.83
N PHE A 221 -1.90 -2.32 19.12
CA PHE A 221 -2.45 -2.53 20.47
C PHE A 221 -2.68 -4.00 20.80
N GLY A 222 -2.98 -4.81 19.78
CA GLY A 222 -3.21 -6.25 19.95
C GLY A 222 -1.94 -7.08 20.06
N VAL A 223 -0.79 -6.61 19.53
CA VAL A 223 0.47 -7.37 19.53
C VAL A 223 1.66 -6.52 19.99
N VAL A 224 2.06 -5.50 19.22
CA VAL A 224 3.35 -4.81 19.41
C VAL A 224 3.48 -4.20 20.81
N GLN A 225 2.50 -3.40 21.25
CA GLN A 225 2.54 -2.77 22.58
C GLN A 225 2.47 -3.78 23.71
N ARG A 226 1.76 -4.89 23.51
CA ARG A 226 1.68 -5.97 24.51
C ARG A 226 3.02 -6.67 24.68
N LEU A 227 3.72 -6.93 23.58
CA LEU A 227 5.07 -7.50 23.59
C LEU A 227 6.11 -6.50 24.12
N ALA A 228 5.99 -5.21 23.79
CA ALA A 228 6.86 -4.16 24.31
C ALA A 228 6.74 -4.01 25.84
N ALA A 229 5.53 -4.18 26.37
CA ALA A 229 5.25 -4.13 27.80
C ALA A 229 5.55 -5.44 28.55
N ALA A 230 6.00 -6.48 27.85
CA ALA A 230 6.27 -7.79 28.43
C ALA A 230 7.63 -7.78 29.16
N ASP A 231 7.66 -7.32 30.42
CA ASP A 231 8.64 -7.75 31.43
C ASP A 231 8.08 -7.67 32.87
N ALA A 232 8.41 -8.70 33.66
CA ALA A 232 8.26 -8.94 35.11
C ALA A 232 6.90 -9.22 35.80
N ALA A 233 5.73 -8.77 35.33
CA ALA A 233 4.49 -8.97 36.13
C ALA A 233 3.19 -9.28 35.37
N ARG A 234 3.16 -9.16 34.04
CA ARG A 234 1.96 -9.44 33.24
C ARG A 234 2.29 -10.54 32.24
N ALA A 235 1.75 -11.73 32.49
CA ALA A 235 1.65 -12.74 31.45
C ALA A 235 0.92 -12.13 30.26
N THR A 236 1.59 -12.03 29.12
CA THR A 236 0.96 -11.58 27.90
C THR A 236 0.16 -12.75 27.33
N ASP A 237 -1.12 -12.86 27.71
CA ASP A 237 -2.02 -13.86 27.13
C ASP A 237 -2.35 -13.46 25.68
N LEU A 238 -1.44 -13.81 24.76
CA LEU A 238 -1.71 -13.79 23.32
C LEU A 238 -2.26 -15.15 22.90
N PRO A 239 -3.27 -15.19 22.00
CA PRO A 239 -3.86 -16.44 21.52
C PRO A 239 -2.92 -17.24 20.61
N LEU A 240 -1.79 -16.66 20.21
CA LEU A 240 -0.77 -17.24 19.34
C LEU A 240 0.60 -17.05 19.99
N SER A 241 1.56 -17.91 19.66
CA SER A 241 2.98 -17.69 19.98
C SER A 241 3.44 -16.29 19.55
N HIS A 242 4.29 -15.63 20.33
CA HIS A 242 4.85 -14.31 20.07
C HIS A 242 5.43 -14.21 18.65
N GLN A 243 6.15 -15.23 18.19
CA GLN A 243 6.71 -15.30 16.83
C GLN A 243 5.63 -15.17 15.74
N ARG A 244 4.53 -15.93 15.84
CA ARG A 244 3.41 -15.88 14.88
C ARG A 244 2.62 -14.58 14.99
N ALA A 245 2.34 -14.14 16.21
CA ALA A 245 1.63 -12.89 16.46
C ALA A 245 2.37 -11.70 15.83
N LEU A 246 3.70 -11.67 15.98
CA LEU A 246 4.54 -10.61 15.44
C LEU A 246 4.61 -10.65 13.90
N VAL A 247 4.68 -11.83 13.28
CA VAL A 247 4.60 -11.95 11.81
C VAL A 247 3.27 -11.42 11.27
N LEU A 248 2.14 -11.77 11.91
CA LEU A 248 0.84 -11.26 11.50
C LEU A 248 0.73 -9.74 11.70
N ALA A 249 1.30 -9.21 12.78
CA ALA A 249 1.40 -7.77 12.99
C ALA A 249 2.21 -7.09 11.88
N VAL A 250 3.38 -7.65 11.51
CA VAL A 250 4.20 -7.16 10.38
C VAL A 250 3.39 -7.11 9.09
N VAL A 251 2.69 -8.20 8.73
CA VAL A 251 1.87 -8.24 7.51
C VAL A 251 0.76 -7.18 7.54
N ALA A 252 0.07 -7.04 8.66
CA ALA A 252 -0.97 -6.04 8.84
C ALA A 252 -0.42 -4.61 8.72
N LEU A 253 0.71 -4.30 9.36
CA LEU A 253 1.32 -2.97 9.29
C LEU A 253 1.92 -2.66 7.91
N LEU A 254 2.47 -3.64 7.18
CA LEU A 254 2.87 -3.45 5.78
C LEU A 254 1.68 -3.15 4.88
N ALA A 255 0.53 -3.80 5.12
CA ALA A 255 -0.71 -3.47 4.43
C ALA A 255 -1.17 -2.04 4.76
N VAL A 256 -1.02 -1.59 6.02
CA VAL A 256 -1.27 -0.18 6.42
C VAL A 256 -0.35 0.78 5.65
N ALA A 257 0.95 0.51 5.59
CA ALA A 257 1.90 1.35 4.84
C ALA A 257 1.55 1.44 3.34
N CYS A 258 1.08 0.34 2.74
CA CYS A 258 0.58 0.34 1.36
C CYS A 258 -0.70 1.19 1.22
N LEU A 259 -1.64 1.03 2.16
CA LEU A 259 -2.87 1.81 2.19
C LEU A 259 -2.60 3.31 2.40
N ASP A 260 -1.57 3.69 3.17
CA ASP A 260 -1.18 5.08 3.36
C ASP A 260 -0.90 5.78 2.03
N VAL A 261 -0.14 5.13 1.14
CA VAL A 261 0.13 5.65 -0.20
C VAL A 261 -1.19 5.76 -0.98
N LEU A 262 -2.01 4.71 -1.01
CA LEU A 262 -3.29 4.74 -1.75
C LEU A 262 -4.23 5.84 -1.24
N VAL A 263 -4.34 6.01 0.08
CA VAL A 263 -5.15 7.05 0.73
C VAL A 263 -4.59 8.43 0.45
N ALA A 264 -3.27 8.63 0.51
CA ALA A 264 -2.62 9.90 0.20
C ALA A 264 -3.05 10.43 -1.18
N TRP A 265 -2.95 9.58 -2.19
CA TRP A 265 -3.26 9.93 -3.57
C TRP A 265 -4.77 10.00 -3.84
N ALA A 266 -5.59 9.27 -3.08
CA ALA A 266 -7.05 9.42 -3.11
C ALA A 266 -7.49 10.77 -2.52
N LEU A 267 -6.97 11.16 -1.35
CA LEU A 267 -7.23 12.46 -0.73
C LEU A 267 -6.76 13.61 -1.62
N ARG A 268 -5.60 13.46 -2.28
CA ARG A 268 -5.11 14.43 -3.26
C ARG A 268 -6.13 14.70 -4.38
N VAL A 269 -6.76 13.63 -4.90
CA VAL A 269 -7.77 13.76 -5.95
C VAL A 269 -9.05 14.38 -5.40
N PHE A 270 -9.46 14.00 -4.19
CA PHE A 270 -10.66 14.51 -3.54
C PHE A 270 -10.57 16.01 -3.21
N LEU A 271 -9.41 16.47 -2.74
CA LEU A 271 -9.17 17.85 -2.31
C LEU A 271 -8.51 18.73 -3.40
N ALA A 272 -8.36 18.21 -4.63
CA ALA A 272 -7.64 18.90 -5.71
C ALA A 272 -8.22 20.29 -6.04
N ASP A 273 -9.55 20.43 -5.93
CA ASP A 273 -10.27 21.66 -6.27
C ASP A 273 -10.05 22.77 -5.22
N ALA A 274 -9.70 22.40 -3.97
CA ALA A 274 -9.42 23.36 -2.90
C ALA A 274 -8.00 23.95 -2.98
N GLY A 275 -7.06 23.24 -3.64
CA GLY A 275 -5.69 23.69 -3.80
C GLY A 275 -4.75 22.59 -4.29
N ARG A 276 -4.50 22.54 -5.60
CA ARG A 276 -3.74 21.45 -6.24
C ARG A 276 -2.32 21.27 -5.70
N ALA A 277 -1.58 22.36 -5.49
CA ALA A 277 -0.21 22.30 -5.00
C ALA A 277 -0.13 21.80 -3.55
N VAL A 278 -1.02 22.30 -2.69
CA VAL A 278 -1.08 21.89 -1.28
C VAL A 278 -1.58 20.46 -1.14
N ALA A 279 -2.55 20.03 -1.97
CA ALA A 279 -2.99 18.65 -2.01
C ALA A 279 -1.86 17.70 -2.44
N LEU A 280 -1.01 18.13 -3.38
CA LEU A 280 0.16 17.37 -3.78
C LEU A 280 1.20 17.29 -2.66
N LEU A 281 1.48 18.40 -1.97
CA LEU A 281 2.38 18.42 -0.83
C LEU A 281 1.88 17.50 0.30
N ALA A 282 0.59 17.59 0.65
CA ALA A 282 -0.02 16.73 1.67
C ALA A 282 0.09 15.25 1.30
N ALA A 283 -0.09 14.89 0.03
CA ALA A 283 0.05 13.52 -0.43
C ALA A 283 1.50 13.01 -0.35
N TRP A 284 2.48 13.87 -0.66
CA TRP A 284 3.88 13.54 -0.51
C TRP A 284 4.31 13.43 0.95
N CYS A 285 3.84 14.30 1.84
CA CYS A 285 4.07 14.16 3.28
C CYS A 285 3.57 12.80 3.79
N ARG A 286 2.35 12.39 3.41
CA ARG A 286 1.81 11.07 3.79
C ARG A 286 2.56 9.90 3.15
N THR A 287 3.00 10.05 1.91
CA THR A 287 3.83 9.02 1.24
C THR A 287 5.21 8.91 1.90
N GLY A 288 5.82 10.03 2.30
CA GLY A 288 7.08 10.06 3.05
C GLY A 288 6.93 9.40 4.42
N TYR A 289 5.84 9.71 5.14
CA TYR A 289 5.46 8.98 6.36
C TYR A 289 5.38 7.48 6.12
N ALA A 290 4.68 7.03 5.07
CA ALA A 290 4.55 5.61 4.75
C ALA A 290 5.91 4.91 4.51
N VAL A 291 6.87 5.62 3.91
CA VAL A 291 8.24 5.11 3.72
C VAL A 291 8.97 4.98 5.05
N VAL A 292 8.93 6.01 5.91
CA VAL A 292 9.52 5.95 7.25
C VAL A 292 8.88 4.83 8.08
N PHE A 293 7.56 4.68 7.97
CA PHE A 293 6.82 3.61 8.64
C PHE A 293 7.21 2.23 8.13
N ALA A 294 7.40 2.05 6.81
CA ALA A 294 7.91 0.80 6.25
C ALA A 294 9.32 0.46 6.76
N VAL A 295 10.19 1.46 6.94
CA VAL A 295 11.52 1.29 7.56
C VAL A 295 11.37 0.88 9.03
N ALA A 296 10.51 1.53 9.80
CA ALA A 296 10.20 1.13 11.18
C ALA A 296 9.77 -0.34 11.24
N ILE A 297 8.87 -0.78 10.35
CA ILE A 297 8.37 -2.16 10.30
C ILE A 297 9.49 -3.18 10.08
N THR A 298 10.60 -2.82 9.41
CA THR A 298 11.75 -3.75 9.27
C THR A 298 12.38 -4.14 10.61
N HIS A 299 12.26 -3.31 11.65
CA HIS A 299 12.67 -3.69 13.00
C HIS A 299 11.77 -4.78 13.58
N LEU A 300 10.46 -4.75 13.31
CA LEU A 300 9.55 -5.83 13.69
C LEU A 300 9.79 -7.10 12.88
N VAL A 301 10.18 -6.97 11.59
CA VAL A 301 10.64 -8.10 10.78
C VAL A 301 11.89 -8.73 11.40
N ALA A 302 12.86 -7.91 11.82
CA ALA A 302 14.06 -8.38 12.51
C ALA A 302 13.71 -9.11 13.82
N ALA A 303 12.84 -8.53 14.65
CA ALA A 303 12.37 -9.14 15.89
C ALA A 303 11.71 -10.50 15.65
N ALA A 304 10.82 -10.60 14.65
CA ALA A 304 10.18 -11.85 14.27
C ALA A 304 11.15 -12.89 13.72
N GLY A 305 12.18 -12.43 12.99
CA GLY A 305 13.27 -13.27 12.49
C GLY A 305 14.12 -13.87 13.60
N LEU A 306 14.49 -13.07 14.60
CA LEU A 306 15.24 -13.55 15.77
C LEU A 306 14.46 -14.61 16.56
N LEU A 307 13.15 -14.42 16.76
CA LEU A 307 12.30 -15.43 17.40
C LEU A 307 12.20 -16.72 16.57
N ARG A 308 12.14 -16.58 15.24
CA ARG A 308 12.08 -17.73 14.32
C ARG A 308 13.39 -18.53 14.32
N ASP A 309 14.52 -17.86 14.21
CA ASP A 309 15.84 -18.50 14.15
C ASP A 309 16.26 -19.07 15.50
N GLY A 310 15.94 -18.38 16.60
CA GLY A 310 16.22 -18.84 17.96
C GLY A 310 15.38 -20.05 18.38
N GLY A 311 14.25 -20.33 17.71
CA GLY A 311 13.36 -21.45 18.02
C GLY A 311 12.68 -21.37 19.39
N THR A 312 12.86 -20.27 20.12
CA THR A 312 12.20 -20.00 21.41
C THR A 312 11.27 -18.81 21.28
N ASP A 313 10.11 -18.88 21.92
CA ASP A 313 9.15 -17.76 21.96
C ASP A 313 9.51 -16.71 23.02
N ARG A 314 10.78 -16.70 23.47
CA ARG A 314 11.27 -15.85 24.54
C ARG A 314 11.63 -14.47 24.02
N ILE A 315 11.08 -13.45 24.66
CA ILE A 315 11.46 -12.05 24.41
C ILE A 315 12.76 -11.75 25.18
N ASP A 316 13.89 -11.84 24.47
CA ASP A 316 15.21 -11.50 25.00
C ASP A 316 15.56 -10.00 24.78
N ALA A 317 16.77 -9.61 25.19
CA ALA A 317 17.22 -8.23 25.04
C ALA A 317 17.32 -7.80 23.56
N GLY A 318 17.66 -8.71 22.66
CA GLY A 318 17.74 -8.44 21.22
C GLY A 318 16.38 -8.17 20.61
N VAL A 319 15.38 -9.01 20.90
CA VAL A 319 14.00 -8.83 20.45
C VAL A 319 13.40 -7.54 21.03
N ARG A 320 13.60 -7.25 22.32
CA ARG A 320 13.16 -5.98 22.93
C ARG A 320 13.77 -4.76 22.25
N ALA A 321 15.08 -4.77 22.00
CA ALA A 321 15.76 -3.66 21.33
C ALA A 321 15.19 -3.40 19.93
N ARG A 322 14.83 -4.46 19.19
CA ARG A 322 14.18 -4.31 17.88
C ARG A 322 12.77 -3.74 18.00
N ILE A 323 11.97 -4.16 18.97
CA ILE A 323 10.63 -3.59 19.21
C ILE A 323 10.73 -2.11 19.61
N ALA A 324 11.68 -1.74 20.47
CA ALA A 324 11.92 -0.35 20.83
C ALA A 324 12.35 0.51 19.62
N GLY A 325 13.23 -0.02 18.76
CA GLY A 325 13.65 0.65 17.53
C GLY A 325 12.51 0.89 16.53
N PHE A 326 11.48 0.02 16.51
CA PHE A 326 10.26 0.28 15.73
C PHE A 326 9.55 1.55 16.23
N GLU A 327 9.33 1.69 17.53
CA GLU A 327 8.65 2.86 18.11
C GLU A 327 9.43 4.15 17.88
N GLU A 328 10.75 4.11 18.00
CA GLU A 328 11.63 5.26 17.76
C GLU A 328 11.55 5.76 16.31
N VAL A 329 11.73 4.86 15.33
CA VAL A 329 11.67 5.22 13.90
C VAL A 329 10.26 5.64 13.50
N TRP A 330 9.22 4.97 14.03
CA TRP A 330 7.83 5.33 13.74
C TRP A 330 7.49 6.73 14.25
N SER A 331 7.92 7.08 15.46
CA SER A 331 7.76 8.40 16.06
C SER A 331 8.29 9.52 15.16
N VAL A 332 9.49 9.34 14.57
CA VAL A 332 10.06 10.30 13.60
C VAL A 332 9.13 10.52 12.40
N GLY A 333 8.48 9.45 11.93
CA GLY A 333 7.51 9.53 10.84
C GLY A 333 6.28 10.37 11.18
N LEU A 334 5.85 10.38 12.45
CA LEU A 334 4.65 11.11 12.89
C LEU A 334 4.76 12.62 12.71
N LEU A 335 5.97 13.18 12.62
CA LEU A 335 6.17 14.57 12.23
C LEU A 335 5.62 14.86 10.82
N LEU A 336 5.97 14.02 9.83
CA LEU A 336 5.46 14.14 8.47
C LEU A 336 3.94 13.91 8.41
N PHE A 337 3.44 13.02 9.27
CA PHE A 337 2.02 12.75 9.39
C PHE A 337 1.24 13.95 9.96
N GLY A 338 1.76 14.60 11.00
CA GLY A 338 1.19 15.82 11.57
C GLY A 338 1.12 16.96 10.56
N VAL A 339 2.21 17.18 9.79
CA VAL A 339 2.20 18.15 8.68
C VAL A 339 1.14 17.78 7.64
N HIS A 340 1.06 16.51 7.23
CA HIS A 340 0.03 16.04 6.30
C HIS A 340 -1.39 16.37 6.80
N LEU A 341 -1.70 16.13 8.07
CA LEU A 341 -3.01 16.41 8.64
C LEU A 341 -3.32 17.91 8.71
N LEU A 342 -2.35 18.76 9.05
CA LEU A 342 -2.54 20.22 8.99
C LEU A 342 -2.86 20.70 7.58
N LEU A 343 -2.11 20.23 6.58
CA LEU A 343 -2.36 20.57 5.17
C LEU A 343 -3.74 20.05 4.72
N THR A 344 -4.12 18.84 5.14
CA THR A 344 -5.42 18.23 4.85
C THR A 344 -6.56 18.99 5.52
N GLY A 345 -6.40 19.41 6.77
CA GLY A 345 -7.35 20.25 7.51
C GLY A 345 -7.53 21.62 6.85
N TRP A 346 -6.43 22.25 6.43
CA TRP A 346 -6.49 23.52 5.69
C TRP A 346 -7.21 23.38 4.35
N LEU A 347 -6.91 22.32 3.58
CA LEU A 347 -7.61 22.02 2.32
C LEU A 347 -9.09 21.72 2.54
N ALA A 348 -9.42 20.99 3.61
CA ALA A 348 -10.79 20.69 3.99
C ALA A 348 -11.57 21.96 4.33
N TRP A 349 -10.98 22.91 5.05
CA TRP A 349 -11.61 24.20 5.32
C TRP A 349 -11.93 24.94 4.01
N ARG A 350 -10.98 24.97 3.07
CA ARG A 350 -11.19 25.62 1.77
C ARG A 350 -12.13 24.87 0.82
N SER A 351 -12.49 23.63 1.13
CA SER A 351 -13.34 22.81 0.28
C SER A 351 -14.81 23.11 0.50
N ALA A 352 -15.54 23.44 -0.56
CA ALA A 352 -17.00 23.55 -0.50
C ALA A 352 -17.70 22.21 -0.16
N ALA A 353 -16.99 21.08 -0.26
CA ALA A 353 -17.53 19.78 0.05
C ALA A 353 -17.48 19.45 1.54
N VAL A 354 -16.47 19.91 2.28
CA VAL A 354 -16.17 19.46 3.65
C VAL A 354 -16.66 20.49 4.68
N PRO A 355 -17.40 20.11 5.73
CA PRO A 355 -17.78 21.02 6.80
C PRO A 355 -16.56 21.56 7.57
N THR A 356 -16.64 22.82 7.97
CA THR A 356 -15.55 23.51 8.71
C THR A 356 -15.20 22.85 10.03
N TRP A 357 -16.18 22.28 10.75
CA TRP A 357 -15.92 21.56 12.00
C TRP A 357 -15.11 20.27 11.79
N VAL A 358 -15.31 19.56 10.67
CA VAL A 358 -14.47 18.40 10.31
C VAL A 358 -13.05 18.87 10.02
N ALA A 359 -12.91 19.95 9.25
CA ALA A 359 -11.62 20.52 8.91
C ALA A 359 -10.83 20.96 10.17
N ALA A 360 -11.51 21.61 11.13
CA ALA A 360 -10.92 22.03 12.39
C ALA A 360 -10.43 20.83 13.22
N LEU A 361 -11.24 19.78 13.38
CA LEU A 361 -10.85 18.58 14.12
C LEU A 361 -9.65 17.88 13.47
N VAL A 362 -9.59 17.81 12.14
CA VAL A 362 -8.43 17.25 11.41
C VAL A 362 -7.17 18.09 11.65
N ALA A 363 -7.29 19.43 11.64
CA ALA A 363 -6.17 20.31 11.95
C ALA A 363 -5.69 20.16 13.41
N VAL A 364 -6.62 20.01 14.36
CA VAL A 364 -6.30 19.74 15.77
C VAL A 364 -5.56 18.41 15.94
N ALA A 365 -5.98 17.35 15.23
CA ALA A 365 -5.26 16.08 15.19
C ALA A 365 -3.82 16.27 14.69
N GLY A 366 -3.65 16.99 13.57
CA GLY A 366 -2.32 17.31 13.03
C GLY A 366 -1.43 18.09 13.99
N ALA A 367 -2.00 19.08 14.69
CA ALA A 367 -1.29 19.85 15.71
C ALA A 367 -0.85 18.96 16.89
N GLY A 368 -1.68 18.01 17.31
CA GLY A 368 -1.33 17.05 18.37
C GLY A 368 -0.13 16.19 18.01
N TYR A 369 -0.08 15.62 16.81
CA TYR A 369 1.09 14.86 16.35
C TYR A 369 2.37 15.69 16.30
N LEU A 370 2.28 16.95 15.84
CA LEU A 370 3.44 17.83 15.84
C LEU A 370 3.89 18.21 17.25
N ALA A 371 2.95 18.47 18.16
CA ALA A 371 3.26 18.76 19.55
C ALA A 371 4.01 17.59 20.21
N ASP A 372 3.53 16.36 20.01
CA ASP A 372 4.18 15.15 20.56
C ASP A 372 5.55 14.92 19.93
N SER A 373 5.66 15.06 18.60
CA SER A 373 6.92 14.85 17.87
C SER A 373 7.98 15.89 18.22
N ILE A 374 7.60 17.17 18.34
CA ILE A 374 8.52 18.27 18.71
C ILE A 374 8.86 18.16 20.20
N GLY A 375 7.88 17.84 21.04
CA GLY A 375 8.09 17.60 22.47
C GLY A 375 9.16 16.52 22.69
N ALA A 376 9.10 15.40 21.97
CA ALA A 376 10.10 14.34 22.09
C ALA A 376 11.55 14.79 21.78
N LEU A 377 11.75 15.89 21.06
CA LEU A 377 13.08 16.44 20.75
C LEU A 377 13.62 17.38 21.83
N VAL A 378 12.80 17.78 22.81
CA VAL A 378 13.16 18.74 23.86
C VAL A 378 13.49 18.00 25.17
N PRO A 379 14.69 18.16 25.75
CA PRO A 379 15.13 17.43 26.95
C PRO A 379 14.28 17.61 28.22
N ALA A 380 13.40 18.63 28.25
CA ALA A 380 12.52 18.95 29.38
C ALA A 380 11.03 18.79 29.04
N ALA A 381 10.69 18.00 28.01
CA ALA A 381 9.32 17.84 27.59
C ALA A 381 8.44 17.12 28.61
N TYR A 382 7.19 17.56 28.69
CA TYR A 382 6.17 16.94 29.54
C TYR A 382 5.76 15.58 28.97
N PRO A 383 5.46 14.57 29.83
CA PRO A 383 5.10 13.21 29.41
C PRO A 383 3.70 13.08 28.78
N VAL A 384 3.07 14.20 28.40
CA VAL A 384 1.69 14.21 27.89
C VAL A 384 1.70 13.94 26.39
N GLN A 385 1.13 12.81 25.98
CA GLN A 385 0.89 12.49 24.57
C GLN A 385 -0.45 13.11 24.11
N VAL A 386 -0.38 14.31 23.55
CA VAL A 386 -1.54 15.08 23.08
C VAL A 386 -2.28 14.36 21.96
N ALA A 387 -1.57 13.63 21.08
CA ALA A 387 -2.14 12.90 19.95
C ALA A 387 -3.14 11.82 20.38
N THR A 388 -2.97 11.24 21.58
CA THR A 388 -3.89 10.20 22.10
C THR A 388 -5.33 10.69 22.29
N VAL A 389 -5.53 12.00 22.44
CA VAL A 389 -6.85 12.62 22.54
C VAL A 389 -7.25 13.25 21.21
N THR A 390 -6.32 13.88 20.50
CA THR A 390 -6.64 14.66 19.30
C THR A 390 -6.84 13.80 18.04
N PHE A 391 -6.42 12.53 18.02
CA PHE A 391 -6.62 11.63 16.87
C PHE A 391 -8.09 11.45 16.45
N VAL A 392 -9.04 11.81 17.32
CA VAL A 392 -10.48 11.83 17.02
C VAL A 392 -10.80 12.54 15.69
N GLY A 393 -10.03 13.56 15.31
CA GLY A 393 -10.19 14.24 14.03
C GLY A 393 -10.04 13.34 12.81
N GLU A 394 -9.17 12.33 12.87
CA GLU A 394 -8.99 11.35 11.80
C GLU A 394 -10.18 10.39 11.70
N VAL A 395 -10.68 9.92 12.85
CA VAL A 395 -11.86 9.06 12.93
C VAL A 395 -13.07 9.79 12.35
N VAL A 396 -13.22 11.07 12.67
CA VAL A 396 -14.26 11.94 12.12
C VAL A 396 -14.10 12.10 10.60
N LEU A 397 -12.89 12.38 10.09
CA LEU A 397 -12.64 12.49 8.66
C LEU A 397 -12.99 11.19 7.92
N MET A 398 -12.57 10.05 8.46
CA MET A 398 -12.89 8.72 7.92
C MET A 398 -14.41 8.51 7.84
N GLY A 399 -15.13 8.70 8.95
CA GLY A 399 -16.58 8.56 9.00
C GLY A 399 -17.29 9.52 8.04
N TRP A 400 -16.79 10.75 7.94
CA TRP A 400 -17.32 11.76 7.04
C TRP A 400 -17.14 11.40 5.57
N LEU A 401 -15.95 10.95 5.14
CA LEU A 401 -15.67 10.52 3.76
C LEU A 401 -16.56 9.34 3.33
N LEU A 402 -16.75 8.37 4.23
CA LEU A 402 -17.64 7.24 4.00
C LEU A 402 -19.10 7.69 3.85
N GLY A 403 -19.56 8.58 4.73
CA GLY A 403 -20.90 9.18 4.65
C GLY A 403 -21.12 9.99 3.37
N PHE A 404 -20.12 10.80 2.98
CA PHE A 404 -20.12 11.56 1.73
C PHE A 404 -20.26 10.64 0.51
N ALA A 405 -19.42 9.59 0.44
CA ALA A 405 -19.46 8.62 -0.65
C ALA A 405 -20.78 7.83 -0.69
N ALA A 406 -21.39 7.51 0.46
CA ALA A 406 -22.67 6.83 0.51
C ALA A 406 -23.83 7.69 -0.04
N ARG A 407 -23.81 9.00 0.23
CA ARG A 407 -24.86 9.94 -0.19
C ARG A 407 -24.78 10.33 -1.67
N ARG A 408 -23.58 10.45 -2.23
CA ARG A 408 -23.36 10.91 -3.63
C ARG A 408 -23.14 9.79 -4.65
N ARG A 409 -23.70 8.60 -4.42
CA ARG A 409 -23.59 7.49 -5.39
C ARG A 409 -24.19 7.91 -6.75
N PRO A 410 -23.46 7.77 -7.88
CA PRO A 410 -23.91 8.27 -9.19
C PRO A 410 -25.32 7.81 -9.59
N GLY A 411 -25.67 6.53 -9.37
CA GLY A 411 -27.01 6.01 -9.70
C GLY A 411 -28.15 6.60 -8.87
N ARG A 412 -27.92 6.88 -7.58
CA ARG A 412 -28.94 7.49 -6.71
C ARG A 412 -29.22 8.97 -7.02
N ARG A 413 -28.27 9.67 -7.64
CA ARG A 413 -28.49 11.05 -8.12
C ARG A 413 -29.35 11.04 -9.39
N ALA A 414 -29.00 10.21 -10.36
CA ALA A 414 -29.78 10.07 -11.59
C ALA A 414 -31.26 9.71 -11.31
N ASP A 415 -31.51 8.77 -10.39
CA ASP A 415 -32.89 8.42 -9.99
C ASP A 415 -33.62 9.57 -9.28
N ARG A 416 -32.92 10.34 -8.45
CA ARG A 416 -33.51 11.50 -7.75
C ARG A 416 -33.82 12.65 -8.71
N ASP A 417 -32.90 12.94 -9.64
CA ASP A 417 -33.06 14.01 -10.62
C ASP A 417 -34.15 13.64 -11.63
N ALA A 418 -34.22 12.36 -12.06
CA ALA A 418 -35.31 11.84 -12.87
C ALA A 418 -36.66 11.86 -12.13
N GLY A 419 -36.68 11.54 -10.84
CA GLY A 419 -37.88 11.62 -10.01
C GLY A 419 -38.40 13.05 -9.85
N ARG A 420 -37.50 14.02 -9.67
CA ARG A 420 -37.84 15.46 -9.63
C ARG A 420 -38.33 15.98 -10.98
N ALA A 421 -37.69 15.56 -12.08
CA ALA A 421 -38.10 15.94 -13.43
C ALA A 421 -39.51 15.41 -13.78
N ARG A 422 -39.85 14.18 -13.37
CA ARG A 422 -41.21 13.63 -13.54
C ARG A 422 -42.26 14.36 -12.71
N GLN A 423 -41.90 14.86 -11.53
CA GLN A 423 -42.81 15.66 -10.68
C GLN A 423 -42.98 17.11 -11.16
N ALA A 424 -42.04 17.61 -11.98
CA ALA A 424 -42.06 18.97 -12.51
C ALA A 424 -42.70 19.09 -13.90
N GLN A 425 -43.13 17.98 -14.52
CA GLN A 425 -43.93 18.02 -15.74
C GLN A 425 -45.40 18.32 -15.36
N PRO A 426 -45.99 19.44 -15.83
CA PRO A 426 -47.41 19.69 -15.65
C PRO A 426 -48.22 18.62 -16.39
N ALA A 427 -49.34 18.23 -15.78
CA ALA A 427 -50.24 17.17 -16.24
C ALA A 427 -50.87 17.46 -17.61
#